data_AF-A0A6N8DLC1-F1
#
_entry.id   AF-A0A6N8DLC1-F1
#
_cell.length_a   1.000
_cell.length_b   1.000
_cell.length_c   1.000
_cell.angle_alpha   90.00
_cell.angle_beta   90.00
_cell.angle_gamma   90.00
#
_symmetry.space_group_name_H-M   'P 1'
#
loop_
_entity.id
_entity.type
_entity.pdbx_description
1 polymer ?
#
loop_
_entity_poly.entity_id
_entity_poly.type
_entity_poly.pdbx_seq_one_letter_code
_entity_poly.pdbx_strand_id
1 'polypeptide(L)'
;MEQPTKYDEAACEAEIIAKGKTSPRVTPDQIDAIIVTADYFQLRTLTICVITLWNGFTVTGESACASPDNYDAEIGKKLAFAQAREKIWALEGYRLKSLLAHEDESTADPNKAVKSDGAWVSIGIARLLERAKKAGVAEPKRQDLFHAAQALCVAIAKVGE
;
A
#
# COMPACT_ATOMS: atom_id res chain seq x y z
N MET A 1 2.66 -25.66 28.08
CA MET A 1 1.88 -25.61 26.83
C MET A 1 2.40 -24.39 26.08
N GLU A 2 3.34 -24.58 25.16
CA GLU A 2 3.70 -23.51 24.22
C GLU A 2 2.44 -23.19 23.41
N GLN A 3 1.89 -21.99 23.60
CA GLN A 3 0.86 -21.51 22.70
C GLN A 3 1.47 -21.44 21.30
N PRO A 4 0.74 -21.82 20.23
CA PRO A 4 1.27 -21.76 18.88
C PRO A 4 1.65 -20.32 18.60
N THR A 5 2.95 -20.06 18.45
CA THR A 5 3.46 -18.78 18.00
C THR A 5 2.79 -18.48 16.66
N LYS A 6 2.28 -17.27 16.50
CA LYS A 6 1.93 -16.67 15.21
C LYS A 6 2.87 -17.21 14.11
N TYR A 7 2.31 -17.79 13.04
CA TYR A 7 3.07 -18.54 12.03
C TYR A 7 4.30 -17.77 11.54
N ASP A 8 5.42 -18.48 11.38
CA ASP A 8 6.63 -17.91 10.79
C ASP A 8 6.34 -17.53 9.33
N GLU A 9 6.35 -16.22 9.07
CA GLU A 9 5.98 -15.65 7.78
C GLU A 9 6.91 -16.11 6.65
N ALA A 10 8.21 -16.28 6.95
CA ALA A 10 9.18 -16.76 5.98
C ALA A 10 8.95 -18.24 5.66
N ALA A 11 8.62 -19.04 6.68
CA ALA A 11 8.26 -20.45 6.49
C ALA A 11 6.96 -20.59 5.67
N CYS A 12 5.95 -19.76 5.94
CA CYS A 12 4.72 -19.74 5.16
C CYS A 12 4.98 -19.37 3.69
N GLU A 13 5.80 -18.35 3.41
CA GLU A 13 6.15 -17.99 2.03
C GLU A 13 6.92 -19.10 1.32
N ALA A 14 7.87 -19.76 2.00
CA ALA A 14 8.59 -20.91 1.46
C ALA A 14 7.63 -22.07 1.09
N GLU A 15 6.63 -22.34 1.93
CA GLU A 15 5.60 -23.35 1.65
C GLU A 15 4.71 -22.97 0.45
N ILE A 16 4.32 -21.70 0.32
CA ILE A 16 3.55 -21.17 -0.82
C ILE A 16 4.33 -21.39 -2.13
N ILE A 17 5.63 -21.08 -2.12
CA ILE A 17 6.53 -21.30 -3.26
C ILE A 17 6.66 -22.80 -3.57
N ALA A 18 6.90 -23.64 -2.56
CA ALA A 18 7.00 -25.09 -2.73
C ALA A 18 5.72 -25.70 -3.33
N LYS A 19 4.55 -25.12 -3.05
CA LYS A 19 3.26 -25.51 -3.63
C LYS A 19 3.00 -24.92 -5.03
N GLY A 20 3.95 -24.20 -5.62
CA GLY A 20 3.85 -23.64 -6.97
C GLY A 20 2.80 -22.54 -7.13
N LYS A 21 2.49 -21.80 -6.06
CA LYS A 21 1.51 -20.69 -6.13
C LYS A 21 2.21 -19.42 -6.65
N THR A 22 1.86 -19.01 -7.86
CA THR A 22 2.54 -17.91 -8.59
C THR A 22 1.71 -16.62 -8.71
N SER A 23 0.48 -16.60 -8.19
CA SER A 23 -0.36 -15.41 -8.23
C SER A 23 0.28 -14.23 -7.46
N PRO A 24 0.06 -12.98 -7.89
CA PRO A 24 0.53 -11.79 -7.19
C PRO A 24 0.10 -11.80 -5.72
N ARG A 25 1.03 -11.48 -4.83
CA ARG A 25 0.82 -11.45 -3.38
C ARG A 25 1.77 -10.47 -2.72
N VAL A 26 1.44 -10.10 -1.50
CA VAL A 26 2.34 -9.37 -0.60
C VAL A 26 3.30 -10.37 0.05
N THR A 27 4.58 -10.03 0.18
CA THR A 27 5.59 -10.88 0.82
C THR A 27 6.11 -10.26 2.13
N PRO A 28 6.69 -11.06 3.05
CA PRO A 28 7.29 -10.54 4.28
C PRO A 28 8.37 -9.49 4.00
N ASP A 29 9.24 -9.74 3.02
CA ASP A 29 10.28 -8.80 2.60
C ASP A 29 9.69 -7.46 2.11
N GLN A 30 8.54 -7.49 1.44
CA GLN A 30 7.87 -6.26 1.01
C GLN A 30 7.33 -5.47 2.20
N ILE A 31 6.77 -6.15 3.21
CA ILE A 31 6.32 -5.50 4.45
C ILE A 31 7.51 -4.87 5.18
N ASP A 32 8.63 -5.57 5.28
CA ASP A 32 9.82 -5.05 5.96
C ASP A 32 10.42 -3.87 5.20
N ALA A 33 10.43 -3.92 3.85
CA ALA A 33 10.97 -2.85 3.01
C ALA A 33 10.16 -1.53 3.07
N ILE A 34 8.87 -1.58 3.41
CA ILE A 34 8.03 -0.38 3.50
C ILE A 34 8.09 0.31 4.86
N ILE A 35 8.61 -0.36 5.89
CA ILE A 35 8.78 0.19 7.24
C ILE A 35 10.05 1.06 7.27
N VAL A 36 9.92 2.34 7.63
CA VAL A 36 11.04 3.29 7.67
C VAL A 36 11.51 3.52 9.11
N THR A 37 10.59 3.82 10.02
CA THR A 37 10.88 4.00 11.45
C THR A 37 9.84 3.32 12.31
N ALA A 38 10.23 2.99 13.54
CA ALA A 38 9.33 2.54 14.60
C ALA A 38 9.67 3.30 15.88
N ASP A 39 8.76 4.18 16.30
CA ASP A 39 8.87 4.96 17.52
C ASP A 39 8.02 4.32 18.63
N TYR A 40 8.51 4.38 19.87
CA TYR A 40 7.85 3.73 21.00
C TYR A 40 7.54 4.70 22.13
N PHE A 41 6.31 4.63 22.62
CA PHE A 41 5.83 5.41 23.78
C PHE A 41 5.39 4.46 24.88
N GLN A 42 5.88 4.68 26.09
CA GLN A 42 5.63 3.80 27.23
C GLN A 42 4.94 4.60 28.33
N LEU A 43 3.86 4.04 28.87
CA LEU A 43 3.10 4.63 29.96
C LEU A 43 2.65 3.55 30.94
N ARG A 44 3.37 3.42 32.06
CA ARG A 44 3.10 2.42 33.11
C ARG A 44 3.11 1.00 32.53
N THR A 45 1.95 0.41 32.29
CA THR A 45 1.77 -0.94 31.74
C THR A 45 1.50 -0.96 30.24
N LEU A 46 1.35 0.21 29.60
CA LEU A 46 1.05 0.38 28.18
C LEU A 46 2.32 0.70 27.40
N THR A 47 2.48 0.06 26.24
CA THR A 47 3.46 0.40 25.21
C THR A 47 2.73 0.61 23.89
N ILE A 48 2.98 1.75 23.25
CA ILE A 48 2.49 2.08 21.91
C ILE A 48 3.69 2.08 20.97
N CYS A 49 3.55 1.42 19.83
CA CYS A 49 4.46 1.48 18.70
C CYS A 49 3.81 2.33 17.60
N VAL A 50 4.56 3.26 17.03
CA VAL A 50 4.15 4.06 15.87
C VAL A 50 5.14 3.76 14.74
N ILE A 51 4.68 3.05 13.72
CA ILE A 51 5.46 2.75 12.52
C ILE A 51 5.18 3.81 11.46
N THR A 52 6.23 4.40 10.89
CA THR A 52 6.11 5.26 9.70
C THR A 52 6.51 4.47 8.46
N LEU A 53 5.64 4.45 7.46
CA LEU A 53 5.87 3.79 6.17
C LEU A 53 6.58 4.72 5.19
N TRP A 54 7.16 4.16 4.12
CA TRP A 54 7.90 4.92 3.08
C TRP A 54 7.10 6.04 2.40
N ASN A 55 5.77 5.93 2.38
CA ASN A 55 4.87 6.94 1.83
C ASN A 55 4.46 8.02 2.85
N GLY A 56 5.02 7.98 4.07
CA GLY A 56 4.70 8.89 5.16
C GLY A 56 3.44 8.52 5.97
N PHE A 57 2.73 7.44 5.62
CA PHE A 57 1.59 6.96 6.39
C PHE A 57 2.05 6.33 7.71
N THR A 58 1.26 6.50 8.78
CA THR A 58 1.58 5.98 10.10
C THR A 58 0.62 4.86 10.51
N VAL A 59 1.20 3.78 11.05
CA VAL A 59 0.47 2.63 11.57
C VAL A 59 0.84 2.43 13.02
N THR A 60 -0.16 2.41 13.90
CA THR A 60 0.06 2.24 15.33
C THR A 60 -0.22 0.81 15.76
N GLY A 61 0.44 0.38 16.83
CA GLY A 61 0.10 -0.84 17.53
C GLY A 61 0.36 -0.70 19.02
N GLU A 62 -0.28 -1.55 19.81
CA GLU A 62 -0.26 -1.41 21.26
C GLU A 62 -0.09 -2.75 21.99
N SER A 63 0.50 -2.66 23.17
CA SER A 63 0.62 -3.76 24.14
C SER A 63 0.34 -3.20 25.52
N ALA A 64 -0.56 -3.84 26.27
CA ALA A 64 -0.89 -3.45 27.64
C ALA A 64 -1.00 -4.69 28.53
N CYS A 65 -0.34 -4.67 29.69
CA CYS A 65 -0.49 -5.71 30.70
C CYS A 65 -1.39 -5.24 31.87
N ALA A 66 -2.05 -6.21 32.52
CA ALA A 66 -2.99 -5.91 33.61
C ALA A 66 -2.31 -5.44 34.90
N SER A 67 -1.11 -5.94 35.19
CA SER A 67 -0.35 -5.61 36.41
C SER A 67 0.99 -4.97 36.07
N PRO A 68 1.38 -3.86 36.75
CA PRO A 68 2.73 -3.30 36.68
C PRO A 68 3.83 -4.30 37.03
N ASP A 69 3.58 -5.24 37.93
CA ASP A 69 4.58 -6.24 38.35
C ASP A 69 4.95 -7.21 37.22
N ASN A 70 4.05 -7.38 36.25
CA ASN A 70 4.27 -8.21 35.06
C ASN A 70 4.72 -7.39 33.84
N TYR A 71 4.96 -6.09 34.00
CA TYR A 71 5.38 -5.24 32.89
C TYR A 71 6.84 -5.51 32.53
N ASP A 72 7.06 -5.80 31.25
CA ASP A 72 8.38 -5.87 30.64
C ASP A 72 8.37 -4.99 29.38
N ALA A 73 9.22 -3.97 29.38
CA ALA A 73 9.27 -2.97 28.32
C ALA A 73 9.69 -3.56 26.97
N GLU A 74 10.59 -4.54 26.98
CA GLU A 74 11.10 -5.17 25.76
C GLU A 74 10.07 -6.12 25.15
N ILE A 75 9.36 -6.88 26.00
CA ILE A 75 8.21 -7.68 25.57
C ILE A 75 7.11 -6.76 25.02
N GLY A 76 6.81 -5.66 25.72
CA GLY A 76 5.82 -4.68 25.30
C GLY A 76 6.11 -4.08 23.93
N LYS A 77 7.37 -3.69 23.68
CA LYS A 77 7.81 -3.18 22.35
C LYS A 77 7.62 -4.22 21.25
N LYS A 78 8.04 -5.47 21.50
CA LYS A 78 7.91 -6.57 20.53
C LYS A 78 6.45 -6.82 20.17
N LEU A 79 5.57 -6.87 21.16
CA LEU A 79 4.14 -7.10 20.95
C LEU A 79 3.46 -5.92 20.25
N ALA A 80 3.74 -4.69 20.67
CA ALA A 80 3.18 -3.48 20.05
C ALA A 80 3.63 -3.35 18.58
N PHE A 81 4.91 -3.64 18.28
CA PHE A 81 5.43 -3.67 16.91
C PHE A 81 4.77 -4.78 16.08
N ALA A 82 4.69 -6.00 16.60
CA ALA A 82 4.06 -7.12 15.90
C ALA A 82 2.58 -6.84 15.59
N GLN A 83 1.87 -6.15 16.49
CA GLN A 83 0.48 -5.73 16.29
C GLN A 83 0.37 -4.64 15.21
N ALA A 84 1.26 -3.63 15.23
CA ALA A 84 1.31 -2.60 14.20
C ALA A 84 1.63 -3.20 12.82
N ARG A 85 2.63 -4.09 12.76
CA ARG A 85 3.04 -4.77 11.54
C ARG A 85 1.94 -5.66 10.94
N GLU A 86 1.12 -6.31 11.78
CA GLU A 86 -0.05 -7.05 11.32
C GLU A 86 -1.06 -6.16 10.57
N LYS A 87 -1.27 -4.92 11.04
CA LYS A 87 -2.16 -3.97 10.36
C LYS A 87 -1.62 -3.60 8.98
N ILE A 88 -0.30 -3.55 8.81
CA ILE A 88 0.34 -3.27 7.51
C ILE A 88 0.00 -4.36 6.48
N TRP A 89 -0.03 -5.64 6.87
CA TRP A 89 -0.45 -6.73 5.98
C TRP A 89 -1.84 -6.50 5.39
N ALA A 90 -2.81 -6.08 6.22
CA ALA A 90 -4.16 -5.78 5.75
C ALA A 90 -4.18 -4.59 4.77
N LEU A 91 -3.37 -3.56 5.03
CA LEU A 91 -3.28 -2.38 4.17
C LEU A 91 -2.64 -2.70 2.81
N GLU A 92 -1.51 -3.40 2.78
CA GLU A 92 -0.86 -3.79 1.53
C GLU A 92 -1.67 -4.84 0.77
N GLY A 93 -2.38 -5.73 1.46
CA GLY A 93 -3.32 -6.66 0.83
C GLY A 93 -4.47 -5.93 0.13
N TYR A 94 -5.06 -4.94 0.79
CA TYR A 94 -6.09 -4.08 0.18
C TYR A 94 -5.52 -3.32 -1.02
N ARG A 95 -4.36 -2.67 -0.87
CA ARG A 95 -3.68 -1.93 -1.93
C ARG A 95 -3.42 -2.81 -3.16
N LEU A 96 -2.86 -4.00 -2.97
CA LEU A 96 -2.62 -4.95 -4.05
C LEU A 96 -3.93 -5.33 -4.73
N LYS A 97 -4.99 -5.61 -3.97
CA LYS A 97 -6.28 -5.97 -4.55
C LYS A 97 -6.88 -4.82 -5.38
N SER A 98 -6.74 -3.58 -4.91
CA SER A 98 -7.16 -2.39 -5.66
C SER A 98 -6.39 -2.24 -6.97
N LEU A 99 -5.08 -2.48 -6.97
CA LEU A 99 -4.25 -2.44 -8.18
C LEU A 99 -4.70 -3.49 -9.20
N LEU A 100 -4.90 -4.74 -8.76
CA LEU A 100 -5.35 -5.83 -9.63
C LEU A 100 -6.74 -5.55 -10.23
N ALA A 101 -7.65 -4.98 -9.45
CA ALA A 101 -8.99 -4.63 -9.94
C ALA A 101 -8.93 -3.57 -11.07
N HIS A 102 -8.04 -2.59 -10.99
CA HIS A 102 -7.85 -1.60 -12.05
C HIS A 102 -7.10 -2.14 -13.27
N GLU A 103 -6.18 -3.09 -13.10
CA GLU A 103 -5.52 -3.76 -14.22
C GLU A 103 -6.53 -4.57 -15.05
N ASP A 104 -7.44 -5.28 -14.39
CA ASP A 104 -8.55 -6.00 -15.04
C ASP A 104 -9.45 -5.05 -15.86
N GLU A 105 -9.68 -3.83 -15.37
CA GLU A 105 -10.44 -2.80 -16.09
C GLU A 105 -9.66 -2.21 -17.28
N SER A 106 -8.34 -2.00 -17.15
CA SER A 106 -7.51 -1.40 -18.20
C SER A 106 -7.16 -2.36 -19.34
N THR A 107 -7.11 -3.66 -19.04
CA THR A 107 -6.85 -4.74 -20.01
C THR A 107 -8.14 -5.23 -20.68
N ALA A 108 -9.30 -4.73 -20.23
CA ALA A 108 -10.54 -4.87 -20.97
C ALA A 108 -10.34 -4.31 -22.39
N ASP A 109 -10.63 -5.14 -23.39
CA ASP A 109 -10.48 -4.83 -24.81
C ASP A 109 -10.97 -3.40 -25.12
N PRO A 110 -10.11 -2.48 -25.62
CA PRO A 110 -10.49 -1.11 -25.94
C PRO A 110 -11.55 -1.00 -27.06
N ASN A 111 -11.88 -2.11 -27.74
CA ASN A 111 -12.99 -2.23 -28.68
C ASN A 111 -14.25 -2.86 -28.07
N LYS A 112 -14.23 -3.32 -26.81
CA LYS A 112 -15.41 -3.80 -26.11
C LYS A 112 -16.14 -2.60 -25.48
N ALA A 113 -17.03 -2.01 -26.27
CA ALA A 113 -17.90 -0.93 -25.80
C ALA A 113 -18.74 -1.39 -24.60
N VAL A 114 -18.48 -0.84 -23.42
CA VAL A 114 -19.40 -0.94 -22.28
C VAL A 114 -20.36 0.24 -22.36
N LYS A 115 -21.65 -0.02 -22.57
CA LYS A 115 -22.71 0.97 -22.38
C LYS A 115 -22.98 1.10 -20.88
N SER A 116 -22.80 2.28 -20.34
CA SER A 116 -23.51 2.71 -19.13
C SER A 116 -23.95 4.16 -19.28
N ASP A 117 -25.24 4.33 -19.47
CA ASP A 117 -26.05 5.49 -19.07
C ASP A 117 -25.52 6.90 -19.38
N GLY A 118 -24.98 7.09 -20.58
CA GLY A 118 -25.11 8.37 -21.29
C GLY A 118 -24.00 9.41 -21.19
N ALA A 119 -22.82 9.12 -20.59
CA ALA A 119 -21.49 9.80 -20.76
C ALA A 119 -20.64 9.54 -19.49
N TRP A 120 -19.31 9.41 -19.47
CA TRP A 120 -18.23 10.00 -20.27
C TRP A 120 -17.21 8.95 -20.74
N VAL A 121 -16.56 9.22 -21.87
CA VAL A 121 -15.46 8.40 -22.43
C VAL A 121 -14.14 8.83 -21.83
N SER A 122 -13.47 7.93 -21.12
CA SER A 122 -12.05 8.05 -20.79
C SER A 122 -11.23 8.05 -22.07
N ILE A 123 -10.65 9.19 -22.45
CA ILE A 123 -9.54 9.19 -23.41
C ILE A 123 -8.32 8.74 -22.61
N GLY A 124 -8.05 7.44 -22.59
CA GLY A 124 -6.84 6.92 -21.96
C GLY A 124 -5.62 7.67 -22.46
N ILE A 125 -4.67 7.99 -21.56
CA ILE A 125 -3.44 8.74 -21.87
C ILE A 125 -2.73 8.15 -23.10
N ALA A 126 -2.76 6.83 -23.28
CA ALA A 126 -2.24 6.14 -24.46
C ALA A 126 -2.86 6.63 -25.79
N ARG A 127 -4.18 6.80 -25.84
CA ARG A 127 -4.89 7.31 -27.04
C ARG A 127 -4.62 8.80 -27.26
N LEU A 128 -4.40 9.56 -26.18
CA LEU A 128 -4.00 10.96 -26.26
C LEU A 128 -2.57 11.10 -26.83
N LEU A 129 -1.65 10.26 -26.37
CA LEU A 129 -0.26 10.19 -26.84
C LEU A 129 -0.17 9.73 -28.29
N GLU A 130 -0.96 8.73 -28.70
CA GLU A 130 -1.05 8.31 -30.12
C GLU A 130 -1.55 9.44 -31.02
N ARG A 131 -2.54 10.23 -30.57
CA ARG A 131 -3.05 11.39 -31.31
C ARG A 131 -2.01 12.50 -31.38
N ALA A 132 -1.30 12.77 -30.28
CA ALA A 132 -0.21 13.74 -30.25
C ALA A 132 0.89 13.36 -31.25
N LYS A 133 1.28 12.08 -31.29
CA LYS A 133 2.26 11.54 -32.24
C LYS A 133 1.79 11.66 -33.69
N LYS A 134 0.51 11.33 -33.98
CA LYS A 134 -0.09 11.52 -35.33
C LYS A 134 -0.20 12.98 -35.75
N ALA A 135 -0.35 13.90 -34.80
CA ALA A 135 -0.40 15.34 -35.02
C ALA A 135 1.01 15.99 -35.09
N GLY A 136 2.09 15.20 -35.03
CA GLY A 136 3.46 15.71 -35.09
C GLY A 136 3.93 16.44 -33.84
N VAL A 137 3.22 16.29 -32.71
CA VAL A 137 3.61 16.87 -31.42
C VAL A 137 4.74 16.02 -30.84
N ALA A 138 5.87 16.66 -30.54
CA ALA A 138 7.02 16.00 -29.94
C ALA A 138 6.66 15.40 -28.57
N GLU A 139 7.15 14.20 -28.30
CA GLU A 139 6.89 13.49 -27.04
C GLU A 139 7.53 14.28 -25.88
N PRO A 140 6.74 14.78 -24.92
CA PRO A 140 7.27 15.61 -23.84
C PRO A 140 8.14 14.77 -22.92
N LYS A 141 9.19 15.37 -22.34
CA LYS A 141 10.03 14.65 -21.37
C LYS A 141 9.18 14.33 -20.14
N ARG A 142 9.45 13.18 -19.52
CA ARG A 142 8.72 12.70 -18.33
C ARG A 142 8.63 13.75 -17.21
N GLN A 143 9.65 14.58 -17.08
CA GLN A 143 9.74 15.66 -16.10
C GLN A 143 8.76 16.82 -16.40
N ASP A 144 8.56 17.15 -17.68
CA ASP A 144 7.62 18.16 -18.13
C ASP A 144 6.18 17.71 -17.90
N LEU A 145 5.90 16.42 -18.13
CA LEU A 145 4.59 15.80 -17.83
C LEU A 145 4.28 15.82 -16.33
N PHE A 146 5.27 15.55 -15.48
CA PHE A 146 5.10 15.59 -14.03
C PHE A 146 4.78 17.01 -13.54
N HIS A 147 5.52 18.01 -14.02
CA HIS A 147 5.26 19.41 -13.66
C HIS A 147 3.91 19.92 -14.20
N ALA A 148 3.53 19.54 -15.42
CA ALA A 148 2.21 19.88 -15.97
C ALA A 148 1.07 19.24 -15.17
N ALA A 149 1.21 17.97 -14.77
CA ALA A 149 0.23 17.29 -13.93
C ALA A 149 0.12 17.94 -12.53
N GLN A 150 1.26 18.28 -11.93
CA GLN A 150 1.31 18.94 -10.62
C GLN A 150 0.67 20.35 -10.68
N ALA A 151 0.95 21.12 -11.74
CA ALA A 151 0.32 22.42 -11.97
C ALA A 151 -1.19 22.31 -12.18
N LEU A 152 -1.65 21.29 -12.90
CA LEU A 152 -3.07 21.03 -13.12
C LEU A 152 -3.79 20.65 -11.81
N CYS A 153 -3.18 19.79 -10.98
CA CYS A 153 -3.71 19.45 -9.66
C CYS A 153 -3.82 20.68 -8.75
N VAL A 154 -2.83 21.56 -8.74
CA VAL A 154 -2.86 22.83 -7.98
C VAL A 154 -3.93 23.78 -8.52
N ALA A 155 -4.10 23.86 -9.85
CA ALA A 155 -5.12 24.69 -10.47
C ALA A 155 -6.54 24.20 -10.17
N ILE A 156 -6.77 22.87 -10.23
CA ILE A 156 -8.06 22.27 -9.87
C ILE A 156 -8.39 22.50 -8.39
N ALA A 157 -7.41 22.36 -7.49
CA ALA A 157 -7.60 22.63 -6.07
C ALA A 157 -8.00 24.09 -5.78
N LYS A 158 -7.52 25.05 -6.59
CA LYS A 158 -7.85 26.49 -6.45
C LYS A 158 -9.20 26.91 -7.05
N VAL A 159 -9.80 26.08 -7.90
CA VAL A 159 -11.11 26.36 -8.52
C VAL A 159 -12.26 25.84 -7.64
N GLY A 160 -11.95 25.09 -6.58
CA GLY A 160 -12.90 24.55 -5.60
C GLY A 160 -13.06 25.34 -4.30
N GLU A 161 -12.44 26.53 -4.19
CA GLU A 161 -12.67 27.53 -3.13
C GLU A 161 -13.46 28.72 -3.69
#